data_AF-A0A947BLD9-F1
#
_entry.id   AF-A0A947BLD9-F1
#
_cell.length_a   1.000
_cell.length_b   1.000
_cell.length_c   1.000
_cell.angle_alpha   90.00
_cell.angle_beta   90.00
_cell.angle_gamma   90.00
#
_symmetry.space_group_name_H-M   'P 1'
#
loop_
_entity.id
_entity.type
_entity.pdbx_description
1 polymer ?
#
loop_
_entity_poly.entity_id
_entity_poly.type
_entity_poly.pdbx_seq_one_letter_code
_entity_poly.pdbx_strand_id
1 'polypeptide(L)' 'MLKVGFIGLGNVGGKLAGSLLRNGVRLMVRDLDADIAKPFLDAGA' A
#
# COMPACT_ATOMS: atom_id res chain seq x y z
N MET A 1 11.83 -13.70 2.82
CA MET A 1 11.58 -12.33 2.30
C MET A 1 10.22 -11.90 2.79
N LEU A 2 10.11 -10.73 3.46
CA LEU A 2 8.86 -10.28 4.08
C LEU A 2 7.87 -9.78 3.01
N LYS A 3 6.60 -10.20 3.11
CA LYS A 3 5.49 -9.69 2.30
C LYS A 3 4.41 -9.16 3.24
N VAL A 4 3.90 -7.97 2.98
CA VAL A 4 2.87 -7.32 3.80
C VAL A 4 1.67 -6.96 2.92
N GLY A 5 0.46 -7.09 3.46
CA GLY A 5 -0.78 -6.73 2.78
C GLY A 5 -1.59 -5.69 3.56
N PHE A 6 -2.14 -4.69 2.87
CA PHE A 6 -3.12 -3.75 3.42
C PHE A 6 -4.46 -3.88 2.69
N ILE A 7 -5.54 -4.02 3.47
CA ILE A 7 -6.91 -3.88 2.99
C ILE A 7 -7.49 -2.66 3.70
N GLY A 8 -7.80 -1.62 2.93
CA GLY A 8 -8.14 -0.29 3.45
C GLY A 8 -6.91 0.64 3.53
N LEU A 9 -6.98 1.75 2.81
CA LEU A 9 -5.91 2.73 2.62
C LEU A 9 -6.34 4.13 3.09
N GLY A 10 -7.27 4.20 4.04
CA GLY A 10 -7.62 5.44 4.73
C GLY A 10 -6.45 6.04 5.53
N ASN A 11 -6.73 7.05 6.37
CA ASN A 11 -5.72 7.89 7.02
C ASN A 11 -4.50 7.16 7.62
N VAL A 12 -4.71 6.03 8.30
CA VAL A 12 -3.62 5.25 8.91
C VAL A 12 -3.05 4.24 7.92
N GLY A 13 -3.92 3.46 7.26
CA GLY A 13 -3.53 2.41 6.33
C GLY A 13 -2.63 2.93 5.20
N GLY A 14 -3.01 4.03 4.56
CA GLY A 14 -2.23 4.64 3.48
C GLY A 14 -0.85 5.15 3.94
N LYS A 15 -0.76 5.75 5.14
CA LYS A 15 0.53 6.24 5.67
C LYS A 15 1.50 5.09 5.96
N LEU A 16 0.99 3.99 6.54
CA LEU A 16 1.80 2.81 6.83
C LEU A 16 2.21 2.08 5.55
N ALA A 17 1.28 1.86 4.61
CA ALA A 17 1.56 1.30 3.30
C ALA A 17 2.65 2.10 2.58
N GLY A 18 2.55 3.44 2.59
CA GLY A 18 3.55 4.31 1.99
C GLY A 18 4.92 4.23 2.66
N SER A 19 4.96 4.09 3.99
CA SER A 19 6.22 3.88 4.71
C SER A 19 6.89 2.57 4.31
N LEU A 20 6.14 1.48 4.24
CA LEU A 20 6.66 0.17 3.84
C LEU A 20 7.19 0.19 2.40
N LEU A 21 6.43 0.80 1.48
CA LEU A 21 6.82 0.90 0.08
C LEU A 21 8.11 1.71 -0.11
N ARG A 22 8.25 2.86 0.58
CA ARG A 22 9.49 3.66 0.56
C ARG A 22 10.70 2.92 1.14
N ASN A 23 10.49 1.92 1.98
CA ASN A 23 11.55 1.10 2.56
C ASN A 23 11.79 -0.22 1.80
N GLY A 24 11.23 -0.36 0.59
CA GLY A 24 11.48 -1.53 -0.28
C GLY A 24 10.84 -2.83 0.21
N VAL A 25 9.85 -2.75 1.12
CA VAL A 25 9.11 -3.92 1.56
C VAL A 25 8.15 -4.34 0.44
N ARG A 26 8.13 -5.64 0.11
CA ARG A 26 7.17 -6.19 -0.85
C ARG A 26 5.77 -6.05 -0.29
N LEU A 27 5.01 -5.12 -0.85
CA LEU A 27 3.68 -4.75 -0.42
C LEU A 27 2.63 -5.38 -1.36
N MET A 28 1.41 -5.50 -0.87
CA MET A 28 0.18 -5.70 -1.64
C MET A 28 -0.87 -4.78 -1.04
N VAL A 29 -1.68 -4.12 -1.87
CA VAL A 29 -2.74 -3.24 -1.38
C VAL A 29 -4.09 -3.52 -2.03
N ARG A 30 -5.16 -3.28 -1.28
CA ARG A 30 -6.54 -3.26 -1.77
C ARG A 30 -7.33 -2.19 -1.04
N ASP A 31 -8.12 -1.44 -1.78
CA ASP A 31 -9.18 -0.60 -1.22
C ASP A 31 -10.48 -0.84 -2.00
N LEU A 32 -11.62 -0.42 -1.44
CA LEU A 32 -12.88 -0.41 -2.17
C LEU A 32 -12.87 0.67 -3.26
N ASP A 33 -12.21 1.79 -2.98
CA ASP A 33 -11.95 2.84 -3.96
C ASP A 33 -10.60 2.58 -4.65
N ALA A 34 -10.65 2.17 -5.92
CA ALA A 34 -9.47 1.84 -6.70
C ALA A 34 -8.52 3.04 -6.88
N ASP A 35 -9.04 4.27 -6.86
CA ASP A 35 -8.23 5.47 -7.04
C ASP A 35 -7.33 5.72 -5.83
N ILE A 36 -7.72 5.28 -4.63
CA ILE A 36 -6.88 5.34 -3.43
C ILE A 36 -5.72 4.33 -3.52
N ALA A 37 -5.95 3.15 -4.10
CA ALA A 37 -4.92 2.13 -4.27
C ALA A 37 -3.94 2.45 -5.41
N LYS A 38 -4.38 3.19 -6.43
CA LYS A 38 -3.62 3.44 -7.65
C LYS A 38 -2.20 3.99 -7.43
N PRO A 39 -1.95 5.01 -6.58
CA PRO A 39 -0.61 5.55 -6.38
C PRO A 39 0.38 4.53 -5.79
N PHE A 40 -0.11 3.58 -4.99
CA PHE A 40 0.73 2.53 -4.41
C PHE A 40 1.06 1.47 -5.45
N LEU A 41 0.07 1.07 -6.26
CA LEU A 41 0.25 0.10 -7.35
C LEU A 41 1.22 0.64 -8.42
N ASP A 42 1.05 1.91 -8.81
CA ASP A 42 1.97 2.60 -9.74
C ASP A 42 3.40 2.68 -9.17
N ALA A 43 3.55 2.69 -7.85
CA ALA A 43 4.83 2.72 -7.14
C ALA A 43 5.39 1.32 -6.79
N GLY A 44 4.78 0.24 -7.27
CA GLY A 44 5.29 -1.13 -7.15
C GLY A 44 4.80 -1.93 -5.93
N ALA A 45 3.70 -1.50 -5.32
CA ALA A 45 2.94 -2.32 -4.36
C ALA A 45 2.13 -3.44 -5.04
#